data_AF-A0A7K1TXY5-F1
#
_entry.id   AF-A0A7K1TXY5-F1
#
_cell.length_a   1.000
_cell.length_b   1.000
_cell.length_c   1.000
_cell.angle_alpha   90.00
_cell.angle_beta   90.00
_cell.angle_gamma   90.00
#
_symmetry.space_group_name_H-M   'P 1'
#
loop_
_entity.id
_entity.type
_entity.pdbx_description
1 polymer ?
#
loop_
_entity_poly.entity_id
_entity_poly.type
_entity_poly.pdbx_seq_one_letter_code
_entity_poly.pdbx_strand_id
1 'polypeptide(L)'
;MIQRIRVEAYHKALVFRNNRYVKMLNEGTYWIKAFNTLIHYDMTKPFVPTVDLDILLQDKDLADALEVIDVLENQLALLFENRLFKTVLTPGKHAFWKGIREYTTIIADLGKYEITEPVNKAHLARNELQSYVRMFNVGAYEKGLLYIDGKFDRILEPGIYHFWRNTTTMTVTTADIRQLQMEINGQEILTKDKANIRLNCSIQYKIADIFKTVENKDYEKQLYTLLQLALREQVAGYTLDELLDKRETLSTQVMSAVKEKTQSLGVALLDCGIRDVILPGDMKEILNQVLMAEKKAQANIIMRREETASTRSLLNTAKLMEENEMLFKLKEMEYVEKIADKISNISVNGAGDIVGQLKQIFVPVKKG
;
A
#
# COMPACT_ATOMS: atom_id res chain seq x y z
N MET A 1 -29.64 -59.37 50.95
CA MET A 1 -30.80 -58.65 50.38
C MET A 1 -30.59 -58.46 48.89
N ILE A 2 -31.58 -58.77 48.06
CA ILE A 2 -31.52 -58.57 46.59
C ILE A 2 -32.49 -57.44 46.26
N GLN A 3 -32.04 -56.47 45.48
CA GLN A 3 -32.84 -55.32 45.05
C GLN A 3 -33.13 -55.42 43.55
N ARG A 4 -34.36 -55.05 43.16
CA ARG A 4 -34.79 -54.98 41.76
C ARG A 4 -34.47 -53.58 41.25
N ILE A 5 -33.70 -53.49 40.17
CA ILE A 5 -33.31 -52.23 39.55
C ILE A 5 -33.74 -52.24 38.09
N ARG A 6 -34.23 -51.10 37.62
CA ARG A 6 -34.62 -50.87 36.22
C ARG A 6 -33.58 -49.98 35.56
N VAL A 7 -33.05 -50.42 34.42
CA VAL A 7 -32.28 -49.60 33.50
C VAL A 7 -33.26 -49.07 32.46
N GLU A 8 -33.40 -47.75 32.40
CA GLU A 8 -34.32 -47.07 31.49
C GLU A 8 -33.87 -47.13 30.03
N ALA A 9 -34.77 -46.80 29.11
CA ALA A 9 -34.42 -46.67 27.70
C ALA A 9 -33.32 -45.62 27.49
N TYR A 10 -32.46 -45.87 26.51
CA TYR A 10 -31.29 -45.03 26.20
C TYR A 10 -30.29 -44.88 27.36
N HIS A 11 -30.35 -45.76 28.36
CA HIS A 11 -29.40 -45.83 29.45
C HIS A 11 -28.71 -47.20 29.48
N LYS A 12 -27.46 -47.19 29.95
CA LYS A 12 -26.70 -48.39 30.28
C LYS A 12 -26.26 -48.30 31.73
N ALA A 13 -26.07 -49.45 32.38
CA ALA A 13 -25.63 -49.47 33.76
C ALA A 13 -24.41 -50.37 33.93
N LEU A 14 -23.38 -49.88 34.61
CA LEU A 14 -22.20 -50.67 34.95
C LEU A 14 -22.30 -51.17 36.39
N VAL A 15 -22.10 -52.46 36.58
CA VAL A 15 -22.14 -53.11 37.89
C VAL A 15 -20.73 -53.22 38.45
N PHE A 16 -20.52 -52.69 39.65
CA PHE A 16 -19.27 -52.81 40.40
C PHE A 16 -19.49 -53.64 41.67
N ARG A 17 -18.50 -54.43 42.06
CA ARG A 17 -18.49 -55.16 43.34
C ARG A 17 -17.15 -54.91 44.01
N ASN A 18 -17.16 -54.33 45.21
CA ASN A 18 -15.94 -53.91 45.91
C ASN A 18 -15.01 -53.05 45.03
N ASN A 19 -15.56 -52.05 44.33
CA ASN A 19 -14.87 -51.19 43.34
C ASN A 19 -14.26 -51.90 42.11
N ARG A 20 -14.50 -53.20 41.92
CA ARG A 20 -14.11 -53.92 40.71
C ARG A 20 -15.27 -53.99 39.73
N TYR A 21 -15.02 -53.65 38.47
CA TYR A 21 -15.97 -53.83 37.38
C TYR A 21 -16.38 -55.31 37.22
N VAL A 22 -17.67 -55.57 37.06
CA VAL A 22 -18.21 -56.93 36.92
C VAL A 22 -18.82 -57.14 35.53
N LYS A 23 -19.75 -56.28 35.10
CA LYS A 23 -20.43 -56.37 33.80
C LYS A 23 -21.24 -55.11 33.47
N MET A 24 -21.55 -54.95 32.19
CA MET A 24 -22.51 -53.98 31.68
C MET A 24 -23.92 -54.57 31.64
N LEU A 25 -24.92 -53.75 31.93
CA LEU A 25 -26.34 -54.06 31.77
C LEU A 25 -26.94 -53.14 30.71
N ASN A 26 -27.62 -53.74 29.74
CA ASN A 26 -28.45 -53.04 28.76
C ASN A 26 -29.82 -52.66 29.35
N GLU A 27 -30.64 -51.94 28.60
CA GLU A 27 -32.03 -51.64 28.98
C GLU A 27 -32.77 -52.90 29.47
N GLY A 28 -33.48 -52.78 30.60
CA GLY A 28 -34.20 -53.91 31.18
C GLY A 28 -34.33 -53.86 32.69
N THR A 29 -34.93 -54.91 33.25
CA THR A 29 -35.10 -55.07 34.70
C THR A 29 -34.17 -56.17 35.20
N TYR A 30 -33.34 -55.87 36.19
CA TYR A 30 -32.36 -56.81 36.75
C TYR A 30 -32.47 -56.91 38.27
N TRP A 31 -32.09 -58.08 38.78
CA TRP A 31 -31.96 -58.34 40.22
C TRP A 31 -30.49 -58.26 40.62
N ILE A 32 -30.16 -57.37 41.55
CA ILE A 32 -28.78 -57.08 41.95
C ILE A 32 -28.61 -57.33 43.44
N LYS A 33 -27.48 -57.92 43.82
CA LYS A 33 -27.12 -58.19 45.23
C LYS A 33 -26.75 -56.88 45.92
N ALA A 34 -27.15 -56.69 47.18
CA ALA A 34 -26.96 -55.45 47.94
C ALA A 34 -25.50 -54.96 48.10
N PHE A 35 -24.49 -55.81 47.85
CA PHE A 35 -23.07 -55.42 47.91
C PHE A 35 -22.50 -54.92 46.57
N ASN A 36 -23.34 -54.82 45.53
CA ASN A 36 -22.93 -54.29 44.24
C ASN A 36 -23.39 -52.84 44.12
N THR A 37 -22.50 -51.99 43.63
CA THR A 37 -22.81 -50.60 43.26
C THR A 37 -23.17 -50.55 41.79
N LEU A 38 -24.17 -49.73 41.45
CA LEU A 38 -24.60 -49.53 40.07
C LEU A 38 -24.37 -48.09 39.65
N ILE A 39 -23.75 -47.89 38.48
CA ILE A 39 -23.53 -46.56 37.89
C ILE A 39 -24.30 -46.49 36.58
N HIS A 40 -25.20 -45.52 36.49
CA HIS A 40 -26.02 -45.29 35.30
C HIS A 40 -25.33 -44.32 34.34
N TYR A 41 -25.39 -44.66 33.06
CA TYR A 41 -24.88 -43.87 31.96
C TYR A 41 -26.00 -43.56 31.00
N ASP A 42 -26.17 -42.26 30.74
CA ASP A 42 -27.02 -41.74 29.68
C ASP A 42 -26.27 -41.89 28.35
N MET A 43 -26.82 -42.68 27.43
CA MET A 43 -26.17 -42.97 26.14
C MET A 43 -26.16 -41.76 25.19
N THR A 44 -26.88 -40.68 25.52
CA THR A 44 -26.84 -39.43 24.75
C THR A 44 -25.62 -38.56 25.08
N LYS A 45 -24.90 -38.86 26.17
CA LYS A 45 -23.72 -38.11 26.62
C LYS A 45 -22.43 -38.88 26.34
N PRO A 46 -21.27 -38.19 26.27
CA PRO A 46 -19.97 -38.87 26.21
C PRO A 46 -19.78 -39.83 27.39
N PHE A 47 -19.09 -40.95 27.16
CA PHE A 47 -18.82 -41.92 28.23
C PHE A 47 -17.70 -41.39 29.12
N VAL A 48 -18.01 -41.17 30.39
CA VAL A 48 -17.02 -40.78 31.40
C VAL A 48 -16.65 -42.01 32.23
N PRO A 49 -15.47 -42.60 32.01
CA PRO A 49 -15.07 -43.82 32.70
C PRO A 49 -14.91 -43.55 34.21
N THR A 50 -15.42 -44.47 35.04
CA THR A 50 -15.36 -44.37 36.51
C THR A 50 -14.10 -45.00 37.11
N VAL A 51 -13.47 -45.88 36.35
CA VAL A 51 -12.15 -46.47 36.57
C VAL A 51 -11.40 -46.42 35.24
N ASP A 52 -10.14 -46.85 35.19
CA ASP A 52 -9.36 -46.86 33.95
C ASP A 52 -10.15 -47.50 32.78
N LEU A 53 -10.22 -46.78 31.65
CA LEU A 53 -10.97 -47.22 30.48
C LEU A 53 -10.45 -48.55 29.94
N ASP A 54 -9.14 -48.80 30.01
CA ASP A 54 -8.54 -50.05 29.53
C ASP A 54 -8.99 -51.26 30.36
N ILE A 55 -9.32 -51.07 31.65
CA ILE A 55 -9.90 -52.12 32.49
C ILE A 55 -11.34 -52.41 32.07
N LEU A 56 -12.10 -51.36 31.74
CA LEU A 56 -13.50 -51.48 31.32
C LEU A 56 -13.62 -52.12 29.91
N LEU A 57 -12.71 -51.80 29.00
CA LEU A 57 -12.67 -52.34 27.64
C LEU A 57 -12.25 -53.81 27.56
N GLN A 58 -11.82 -54.44 28.68
CA GLN A 58 -11.63 -55.90 28.73
C GLN A 58 -12.94 -56.67 28.57
N ASP A 59 -14.07 -56.03 28.88
CA ASP A 59 -15.40 -56.58 28.67
C ASP A 59 -15.86 -56.32 27.23
N LYS A 60 -16.05 -57.40 26.47
CA LYS A 60 -16.41 -57.35 25.05
C LYS A 60 -17.73 -56.64 24.82
N ASP A 61 -18.72 -56.87 25.69
CA ASP A 61 -20.05 -56.25 25.52
C ASP A 61 -19.99 -54.72 25.67
N LEU A 62 -19.11 -54.23 26.55
CA LEU A 62 -18.89 -52.81 26.77
C LEU A 62 -18.00 -52.20 25.66
N ALA A 63 -16.95 -52.90 25.24
CA ALA A 63 -16.10 -52.47 24.14
C ALA A 63 -16.87 -52.36 22.81
N ASP A 64 -17.73 -53.33 22.51
CA ASP A 64 -18.57 -53.30 21.31
C ASP A 64 -19.58 -52.15 21.34
N ALA A 65 -20.07 -51.79 22.53
CA ALA A 65 -21.00 -50.70 22.76
C ALA A 65 -20.39 -49.29 22.65
N LEU A 66 -19.06 -49.16 22.71
CA LEU A 66 -18.35 -47.90 22.74
C LEU A 66 -17.56 -47.68 21.44
N GLU A 67 -17.55 -46.45 20.96
CA GLU A 67 -16.61 -45.93 19.98
C GLU A 67 -15.45 -45.31 20.76
N VAL A 68 -14.25 -45.89 20.65
CA VAL A 68 -13.07 -45.41 21.36
C VAL A 68 -12.17 -44.68 20.38
N ILE A 69 -11.94 -43.40 20.66
CA ILE A 69 -11.05 -42.53 19.90
C ILE A 69 -9.78 -42.36 20.73
N ASP A 70 -8.69 -42.91 20.23
CA ASP A 70 -7.36 -42.75 20.83
C ASP A 70 -6.65 -41.56 20.17
N VAL A 71 -6.34 -40.53 20.95
CA VAL A 71 -5.66 -39.32 20.48
C VAL A 71 -4.25 -39.32 21.06
N LEU A 72 -3.24 -39.37 20.18
CA LEU A 72 -1.84 -39.37 20.59
C LEU A 72 -1.37 -37.97 21.03
N GLU A 73 -0.20 -37.91 21.70
CA GLU A 73 0.36 -36.68 22.29
C GLU A 73 0.51 -35.51 21.29
N ASN A 74 0.89 -35.81 20.04
CA ASN A 74 1.04 -34.83 18.96
C ASN A 74 -0.19 -34.72 18.05
N GLN A 75 -1.35 -35.19 18.51
CA GLN A 75 -2.57 -35.20 17.72
C GLN A 75 -3.69 -34.39 18.37
N LEU A 76 -4.60 -33.97 17.52
CA LEU A 76 -5.80 -33.25 17.91
C LEU A 76 -6.98 -33.85 17.15
N ALA A 77 -7.98 -34.39 17.84
CA ALA A 77 -9.15 -34.95 17.15
C ALA A 77 -10.31 -33.96 17.15
N LEU A 78 -10.74 -33.54 15.96
CA LEU A 78 -11.94 -32.73 15.77
C LEU A 78 -13.15 -33.66 15.81
N LEU A 79 -14.00 -33.54 16.83
CA LEU A 79 -15.18 -34.37 17.01
C LEU A 79 -16.39 -33.73 16.31
N PHE A 80 -17.01 -34.50 15.44
CA PHE A 80 -18.25 -34.17 14.78
C PHE A 80 -19.37 -35.07 15.30
N GLU A 81 -20.47 -34.46 15.71
CA GLU A 81 -21.68 -35.15 16.14
C GLU A 81 -22.76 -34.89 15.10
N ASN A 82 -23.29 -35.96 14.47
CA ASN A 82 -24.27 -35.87 13.38
C ASN A 82 -23.83 -34.89 12.26
N ARG A 83 -22.55 -34.97 11.87
CA ARG A 83 -21.86 -34.11 10.87
C ARG A 83 -21.66 -32.64 11.27
N LEU A 84 -22.01 -32.26 12.50
CA LEU A 84 -21.78 -30.92 13.03
C LEU A 84 -20.55 -30.91 13.91
N PHE A 85 -19.63 -29.98 13.68
CA PHE A 85 -18.48 -29.79 14.55
C PHE A 85 -18.93 -29.45 15.97
N LYS A 86 -18.50 -30.27 16.93
CA LYS A 86 -18.94 -30.18 18.33
C LYS A 86 -17.85 -29.64 19.25
N THR A 87 -16.68 -30.27 19.24
CA THR A 87 -15.56 -29.93 20.11
C THR A 87 -14.27 -30.54 19.57
N VAL A 88 -13.18 -30.24 20.25
CA VAL A 88 -11.86 -30.81 20.03
C VAL A 88 -11.50 -31.73 21.20
N LEU A 89 -10.89 -32.87 20.91
CA LEU A 89 -10.38 -33.81 21.89
C LEU A 89 -8.86 -33.69 21.98
N THR A 90 -8.37 -33.50 23.21
CA THR A 90 -6.94 -33.48 23.54
C THR A 90 -6.37 -34.89 23.63
N PRO A 91 -5.04 -35.06 23.68
CA PRO A 91 -4.41 -36.37 23.85
C PRO A 91 -5.02 -37.18 25.00
N GLY A 92 -5.24 -38.47 24.74
CA GLY A 92 -5.91 -39.41 25.63
C GLY A 92 -6.94 -40.28 24.91
N LYS A 93 -7.47 -41.27 25.64
CA LYS A 93 -8.53 -42.15 25.16
C LYS A 93 -9.90 -41.58 25.53
N HIS A 94 -10.71 -41.30 24.50
CA HIS A 94 -12.06 -40.79 24.65
C HIS A 94 -13.06 -41.85 24.17
N ALA A 95 -14.14 -42.05 24.91
CA ALA A 95 -15.13 -43.06 24.57
C ALA A 95 -16.53 -42.46 24.43
N PHE A 96 -17.27 -42.92 23.43
CA PHE A 96 -18.62 -42.46 23.12
C PHE A 96 -19.54 -43.66 22.89
N TRP A 97 -20.81 -43.54 23.27
CA TRP A 97 -21.78 -44.62 23.04
C TRP A 97 -22.17 -44.72 21.57
N LYS A 98 -22.11 -45.93 21.00
CA LYS A 98 -22.60 -46.20 19.64
C LYS A 98 -24.13 -46.25 19.60
N GLY A 99 -24.70 -45.91 18.44
CA GLY A 99 -26.09 -46.19 18.07
C GLY A 99 -27.04 -44.99 18.11
N ILE A 100 -27.00 -44.17 19.16
CA ILE A 100 -27.94 -43.01 19.28
C ILE A 100 -27.43 -41.80 18.50
N ARG A 101 -26.13 -41.52 18.60
CA ARG A 101 -25.47 -40.39 17.96
C ARG A 101 -24.36 -40.92 17.05
N GLU A 102 -24.21 -40.32 15.89
CA GLU A 102 -23.12 -40.62 14.98
C GLU A 102 -21.94 -39.70 15.31
N TYR A 103 -20.85 -40.29 15.80
CA TYR A 103 -19.61 -39.59 16.08
C TYR A 103 -18.61 -39.89 14.96
N THR A 104 -18.09 -38.83 14.35
CA THR A 104 -17.00 -38.92 13.37
C THR A 104 -15.86 -38.02 13.82
N THR A 105 -14.63 -38.41 13.51
CA THR A 105 -13.45 -37.65 13.91
C THR A 105 -12.53 -37.39 12.74
N ILE A 106 -11.90 -36.22 12.77
CA ILE A 106 -10.75 -35.90 11.93
C ILE A 106 -9.56 -35.75 12.88
N ILE A 107 -8.58 -36.63 12.73
CA ILE A 107 -7.34 -36.57 13.51
C ILE A 107 -6.37 -35.67 12.77
N ALA A 108 -5.97 -34.57 13.42
CA ALA A 108 -4.97 -33.64 12.93
C ALA A 108 -3.61 -33.89 13.61
N ASP A 109 -2.54 -33.77 12.82
CA ASP A 109 -1.16 -33.92 13.28
C ASP A 109 -0.55 -32.55 13.63
N LEU A 110 -0.41 -32.27 14.94
CA LEU A 110 0.20 -31.05 15.46
C LEU A 110 1.74 -31.05 15.33
N GLY A 111 2.34 -32.19 14.97
CA GLY A 111 3.76 -32.26 14.61
C GLY A 111 4.09 -31.47 13.34
N LYS A 112 3.09 -31.25 12.47
CA LYS A 112 3.21 -30.40 11.29
C LYS A 112 2.63 -29.03 11.57
N TYR A 113 3.25 -28.00 11.00
CA TYR A 113 2.71 -26.63 11.08
C TYR A 113 1.57 -26.40 10.07
N GLU A 114 1.58 -27.10 8.93
CA GLU A 114 0.52 -27.00 7.93
C GLU A 114 -0.70 -27.83 8.30
N ILE A 115 -1.88 -27.25 8.04
CA ILE A 115 -3.15 -27.96 8.14
C ILE A 115 -3.32 -28.75 6.84
N THR A 116 -3.04 -30.05 6.89
CA THR A 116 -3.14 -30.94 5.71
C THR A 116 -4.46 -31.69 5.67
N GLU A 117 -5.17 -31.71 6.79
CA GLU A 117 -6.42 -32.40 6.98
C GLU A 117 -7.58 -31.64 6.31
N PRO A 118 -8.66 -32.33 5.90
CA PRO A 118 -9.82 -31.72 5.26
C PRO A 118 -10.70 -30.96 6.26
N VAL A 119 -10.15 -29.93 6.90
CA VAL A 119 -10.85 -29.09 7.87
C VAL A 119 -11.39 -27.84 7.18
N ASN A 120 -12.70 -27.61 7.29
CA ASN A 120 -13.30 -26.39 6.78
C ASN A 120 -12.76 -25.17 7.55
N LYS A 121 -12.35 -24.12 6.82
CA LYS A 121 -11.87 -22.85 7.40
C LYS A 121 -12.84 -22.24 8.42
N ALA A 122 -14.15 -22.43 8.24
CA ALA A 122 -15.16 -21.96 9.20
C ALA A 122 -15.05 -22.65 10.57
N HIS A 123 -14.56 -23.88 10.63
CA HIS A 123 -14.30 -24.57 11.90
C HIS A 123 -13.04 -24.03 12.58
N LEU A 124 -11.98 -23.72 11.81
CA LEU A 124 -10.73 -23.16 12.35
C LEU A 124 -10.92 -21.82 13.06
N ALA A 125 -11.94 -21.05 12.67
CA ALA A 125 -12.28 -19.77 13.30
C ALA A 125 -13.06 -19.91 14.62
N ARG A 126 -13.57 -21.10 14.96
CA ARG A 126 -14.37 -21.30 16.17
C ARG A 126 -13.52 -21.31 17.44
N ASN A 127 -14.12 -20.88 18.55
CA ASN A 127 -13.47 -20.74 19.85
C ASN A 127 -12.79 -22.04 20.32
N GLU A 128 -13.35 -23.21 20.01
CA GLU A 128 -12.79 -24.51 20.41
C GLU A 128 -11.44 -24.81 19.74
N LEU A 129 -11.16 -24.21 18.58
CA LEU A 129 -9.92 -24.40 17.80
C LEU A 129 -8.95 -23.22 17.87
N GLN A 130 -9.38 -22.04 18.34
CA GLN A 130 -8.55 -20.83 18.40
C GLN A 130 -7.26 -21.01 19.20
N SER A 131 -7.25 -21.82 20.26
CA SER A 131 -6.03 -22.10 21.03
C SER A 131 -5.02 -22.95 20.27
N TYR A 132 -5.48 -23.72 19.28
CA TYR A 132 -4.67 -24.66 18.51
C TYR A 132 -4.32 -24.15 17.11
N VAL A 133 -4.85 -23.01 16.68
CA VAL A 133 -4.65 -22.46 15.34
C VAL A 133 -4.01 -21.08 15.43
N ARG A 134 -2.97 -20.87 14.61
CA ARG A 134 -2.39 -19.56 14.34
C ARG A 134 -2.98 -19.02 13.05
N MET A 135 -3.34 -17.74 13.05
CA MET A 135 -3.84 -17.05 11.87
C MET A 135 -2.87 -15.95 11.48
N PHE A 136 -2.47 -15.94 10.22
CA PHE A 136 -1.74 -14.82 9.61
C PHE A 136 -2.60 -14.22 8.49
N ASN A 137 -2.76 -12.91 8.54
CA ASN A 137 -3.46 -12.16 7.51
C ASN A 137 -2.44 -11.42 6.65
N VAL A 138 -2.50 -11.61 5.34
CA VAL A 138 -1.75 -10.84 4.35
C VAL A 138 -2.74 -9.99 3.58
N GLY A 139 -2.61 -8.66 3.66
CA GLY A 139 -3.55 -7.73 3.03
C GLY A 139 -3.59 -7.85 1.50
N ALA A 140 -4.66 -7.33 0.89
CA ALA A 140 -4.92 -7.39 -0.56
C ALA A 140 -3.77 -6.86 -1.45
N TYR A 141 -2.96 -5.96 -0.91
CA TYR A 141 -1.83 -5.35 -1.60
C TYR A 141 -0.53 -5.51 -0.82
N GLU A 142 -0.43 -6.57 -0.05
CA GLU A 142 0.77 -6.92 0.68
C GLU A 142 1.30 -8.25 0.18
N LYS A 143 2.61 -8.45 0.33
CA LYS A 143 3.21 -9.78 0.29
C LYS A 143 3.76 -10.10 1.67
N GLY A 144 3.57 -11.34 2.12
CA GLY A 144 4.12 -11.84 3.37
C GLY A 144 5.32 -12.74 3.12
N LEU A 145 6.38 -12.61 3.91
CA LEU A 145 7.44 -13.63 3.98
C LEU A 145 7.23 -14.47 5.22
N LEU A 146 7.01 -15.77 5.00
CA LEU A 146 6.89 -16.74 6.08
C LEU A 146 8.28 -17.24 6.47
N TYR A 147 8.60 -17.09 7.75
CA TYR A 147 9.78 -17.68 8.37
C TYR A 147 9.36 -18.75 9.37
N ILE A 148 10.05 -19.88 9.33
CA ILE A 148 9.86 -21.04 10.19
C ILE A 148 11.16 -21.28 10.93
N ASP A 149 11.13 -21.19 12.26
CA ASP A 149 12.33 -21.28 13.13
C ASP A 149 13.46 -20.35 12.68
N GLY A 150 13.08 -19.14 12.24
CA GLY A 150 13.98 -18.10 11.75
C GLY A 150 14.52 -18.34 10.33
N LYS A 151 14.15 -19.43 9.65
CA LYS A 151 14.53 -19.71 8.26
C LYS A 151 13.42 -19.32 7.31
N PHE A 152 13.77 -18.73 6.17
CA PHE A 152 12.81 -18.43 5.12
C PHE A 152 12.20 -19.73 4.57
N ASP A 153 10.87 -19.79 4.50
CA ASP A 153 10.12 -20.90 3.93
C ASP A 153 9.57 -20.53 2.54
N ARG A 154 8.67 -19.53 2.50
CA ARG A 154 8.02 -19.09 1.25
C ARG A 154 7.40 -17.70 1.32
N ILE A 155 6.99 -17.21 0.15
CA ILE A 155 6.20 -15.99 -0.01
C ILE A 155 4.70 -16.35 0.10
N LEU A 156 3.97 -15.59 0.91
CA LEU A 156 2.53 -15.63 1.06
C LEU A 156 1.90 -14.51 0.23
N GLU A 157 1.01 -14.89 -0.70
CA GLU A 157 0.17 -13.97 -1.45
C GLU A 157 -1.00 -13.46 -0.59
N PRO A 158 -1.72 -12.39 -0.97
CA PRO A 158 -2.85 -11.87 -0.22
C PRO A 158 -3.87 -12.94 0.20
N GLY A 159 -4.20 -12.98 1.49
CA GLY A 159 -5.11 -13.98 2.03
C GLY A 159 -4.93 -14.26 3.51
N ILE A 160 -5.83 -15.10 4.02
CA ILE A 160 -5.82 -15.56 5.41
C ILE A 160 -5.26 -16.98 5.45
N TYR A 161 -4.13 -17.15 6.12
CA TYR A 161 -3.43 -18.41 6.30
C TYR A 161 -3.64 -18.92 7.72
N HIS A 162 -3.94 -20.21 7.83
CA HIS A 162 -4.13 -20.89 9.11
C HIS A 162 -3.07 -21.99 9.23
N PHE A 163 -2.44 -22.07 10.40
CA PHE A 163 -1.42 -23.04 10.73
C PHE A 163 -1.71 -23.65 12.10
N TRP A 164 -1.25 -24.87 12.35
CA TRP A 164 -1.32 -25.44 13.68
C TRP A 164 -0.40 -24.68 14.65
N ARG A 165 -0.88 -24.46 15.87
CA ARG A 165 -0.11 -23.86 16.95
C ARG A 165 0.68 -24.98 17.64
N ASN A 166 1.93 -25.13 17.24
CA ASN A 166 2.87 -26.10 17.83
C ASN A 166 4.10 -25.36 18.42
N THR A 167 5.17 -26.10 18.71
CA THR A 167 6.44 -25.57 19.23
C THR A 167 7.25 -24.81 18.18
N THR A 168 7.00 -25.04 16.89
CA THR A 168 7.66 -24.34 15.79
C THR A 168 7.36 -22.85 15.88
N THR A 169 8.39 -22.02 15.81
CA THR A 169 8.24 -20.57 15.78
C THR A 169 7.95 -20.12 14.35
N MET A 170 6.90 -19.31 14.18
CA MET A 170 6.48 -18.81 12.87
C MET A 170 6.35 -17.30 12.93
N THR A 171 6.99 -16.61 12.01
CA THR A 171 6.87 -15.17 11.86
C THR A 171 6.53 -14.84 10.41
N VAL A 172 5.62 -13.88 10.24
CA VAL A 172 5.26 -13.35 8.92
C VAL A 172 5.62 -11.88 8.89
N THR A 173 6.51 -11.51 7.97
CA THR A 173 6.85 -10.11 7.71
C THR A 173 6.12 -9.67 6.46
N THR A 174 5.22 -8.70 6.58
CA THR A 174 4.48 -8.15 5.44
C THR A 174 5.11 -6.86 4.93
N ALA A 175 4.97 -6.62 3.64
CA ALA A 175 5.31 -5.34 3.02
C ALA A 175 4.27 -4.96 1.96
N ASP A 176 3.91 -3.67 1.90
CA ASP A 176 2.97 -3.15 0.91
C ASP A 176 3.66 -3.06 -0.47
N ILE A 177 3.05 -3.67 -1.48
CA ILE A 177 3.57 -3.70 -2.86
C ILE A 177 3.04 -2.54 -3.71
N ARG A 178 2.20 -1.66 -3.16
CA ARG A 178 1.71 -0.47 -3.84
C ARG A 178 2.82 0.53 -4.09
N GLN A 179 2.51 1.47 -4.96
CA GLN A 179 3.31 2.66 -5.15
C GLN A 179 3.28 3.50 -3.86
N LEU A 180 4.47 3.78 -3.34
CA LEU A 180 4.73 4.61 -2.18
C LEU A 180 5.37 5.92 -2.62
N GLN A 181 5.18 6.96 -1.80
CA GLN A 181 5.76 8.27 -2.01
C GLN A 181 6.68 8.62 -0.84
N MET A 182 7.89 9.06 -1.15
CA MET A 182 8.87 9.58 -0.21
C MET A 182 9.21 11.02 -0.58
N GLU A 183 9.33 11.87 0.43
CA GLU A 183 9.68 13.28 0.23
C GLU A 183 11.01 13.59 0.91
N ILE A 184 11.89 14.23 0.15
CA ILE A 184 13.19 14.71 0.62
C ILE A 184 13.09 16.23 0.70
N ASN A 185 13.00 16.75 1.91
CA ASN A 185 12.75 18.16 2.16
C ASN A 185 13.99 18.88 2.70
N GLY A 186 14.20 20.12 2.27
CA GLY A 186 15.19 21.01 2.86
C GLY A 186 16.65 20.67 2.53
N GLN A 187 16.93 20.13 1.35
CA GLN A 187 18.29 19.83 0.92
C GLN A 187 19.03 21.13 0.58
N GLU A 188 19.97 21.55 1.42
CA GLU A 188 20.88 22.64 1.09
C GLU A 188 22.05 22.11 0.26
N ILE A 189 22.15 22.58 -0.98
CA ILE A 189 23.13 22.12 -1.95
C ILE A 189 23.74 23.32 -2.67
N LEU A 190 25.05 23.26 -2.90
CA LEU A 190 25.78 24.23 -3.69
C LEU A 190 25.82 23.77 -5.15
N THR A 191 25.40 24.63 -6.07
CA THR A 191 25.48 24.40 -7.52
C THR A 191 26.91 24.61 -8.04
N LYS A 192 27.16 24.26 -9.32
CA LYS A 192 28.46 24.42 -9.98
C LYS A 192 28.97 25.87 -9.99
N ASP A 193 28.06 26.83 -10.10
CA ASP A 193 28.32 28.28 -10.08
C ASP A 193 28.31 28.87 -8.66
N LYS A 194 28.36 28.03 -7.62
CA LYS A 194 28.40 28.41 -6.20
C LYS A 194 27.15 29.13 -5.70
N ALA A 195 25.99 28.86 -6.32
CA ALA A 195 24.71 29.27 -5.78
C ALA A 195 24.28 28.29 -4.66
N ASN A 196 23.99 28.82 -3.47
CA ASN A 196 23.43 28.01 -2.40
C ASN A 196 21.91 27.92 -2.59
N ILE A 197 21.39 26.72 -2.81
CA ILE A 197 19.96 26.50 -3.04
C ILE A 197 19.41 25.48 -2.04
N ARG A 198 18.12 25.64 -1.71
CA ARG A 198 17.37 24.65 -0.93
C ARG A 198 16.39 23.91 -1.84
N LEU A 199 16.55 22.60 -1.94
CA LEU A 199 15.77 21.74 -2.82
C LEU A 199 14.80 20.85 -2.03
N ASN A 200 13.58 20.71 -2.58
CA ASN A 200 12.61 19.71 -2.15
C ASN A 200 12.34 18.76 -3.32
N CYS A 201 12.37 17.46 -3.07
CA CYS A 201 12.15 16.43 -4.08
C CYS A 201 11.12 15.41 -3.61
N SER A 202 10.28 14.93 -4.52
CA SER A 202 9.35 13.83 -4.29
C SER A 202 9.78 12.63 -5.13
N ILE A 203 9.79 11.45 -4.52
CA ILE A 203 10.15 10.19 -5.14
C ILE A 203 8.98 9.22 -5.02
N GLN A 204 8.64 8.58 -6.13
CA GLN A 204 7.68 7.50 -6.19
C GLN A 204 8.44 6.19 -6.40
N TYR A 205 8.16 5.20 -5.57
CA TYR A 205 8.82 3.90 -5.63
C TYR A 205 7.84 2.79 -5.28
N LYS A 206 8.22 1.55 -5.62
CA LYS A 206 7.49 0.35 -5.20
C LYS A 206 8.48 -0.74 -4.80
N ILE A 207 8.04 -1.63 -3.92
CA ILE A 207 8.80 -2.82 -3.58
C ILE A 207 8.73 -3.79 -4.77
N ALA A 208 9.88 -4.10 -5.36
CA ALA A 208 9.99 -5.05 -6.46
C ALA A 208 10.35 -6.46 -5.96
N ASP A 209 11.20 -6.52 -4.93
CA ASP A 209 11.64 -7.76 -4.32
C ASP A 209 11.62 -7.61 -2.79
N ILE A 210 10.60 -8.21 -2.18
CA ILE A 210 10.40 -8.16 -0.73
C ILE A 210 11.54 -8.87 0.03
N PHE A 211 12.17 -9.90 -0.56
CA PHE A 211 13.24 -10.64 0.11
C PHE A 211 14.43 -9.73 0.39
N LYS A 212 14.86 -9.00 -0.64
CA LYS A 212 15.93 -8.00 -0.52
C LYS A 212 15.57 -6.86 0.43
N THR A 213 14.30 -6.43 0.48
CA THR A 213 13.91 -5.38 1.44
C THR A 213 14.03 -5.84 2.88
N VAL A 214 13.80 -7.12 3.17
CA VAL A 214 13.92 -7.67 4.54
C VAL A 214 15.36 -7.99 4.92
N GLU A 215 16.20 -8.40 3.95
CA GLU A 215 17.65 -8.51 4.17
C GLU A 215 18.29 -7.16 4.55
N ASN A 216 17.79 -6.07 3.97
CA ASN A 216 18.26 -4.72 4.24
C ASN A 216 17.47 -4.09 5.39
N LYS A 217 18.04 -4.12 6.60
CA LYS A 217 17.47 -3.44 7.76
C LYS A 217 17.22 -1.95 7.47
N ASP A 218 16.01 -1.48 7.74
CA ASP A 218 15.58 -0.09 7.50
C ASP A 218 15.85 0.39 6.06
N TYR A 219 15.48 -0.43 5.05
CA TYR A 219 15.69 -0.10 3.63
C TYR A 219 15.16 1.29 3.22
N GLU A 220 14.08 1.78 3.83
CA GLU A 220 13.53 3.12 3.59
C GLU A 220 14.52 4.23 3.95
N LYS A 221 15.21 4.11 5.10
CA LYS A 221 16.23 5.09 5.52
C LYS A 221 17.45 5.03 4.61
N GLN A 222 17.86 3.82 4.22
CA GLN A 222 18.97 3.64 3.29
C GLN A 222 18.64 4.26 1.93
N LEU A 223 17.42 4.03 1.42
CA LEU A 223 16.91 4.64 0.20
C LEU A 223 16.90 6.18 0.28
N TYR A 224 16.43 6.74 1.40
CA TYR A 224 16.44 8.18 1.64
C TYR A 224 17.86 8.76 1.58
N THR A 225 18.81 8.18 2.31
CA THR A 225 20.21 8.63 2.29
C THR A 225 20.83 8.51 0.91
N LEU A 226 20.52 7.43 0.19
CA LEU A 226 21.04 7.17 -1.14
C LEU A 226 20.56 8.21 -2.16
N LEU A 227 19.27 8.52 -2.15
CA LEU A 227 18.68 9.55 -3.00
C LEU A 227 19.20 10.93 -2.62
N GLN A 228 19.36 11.23 -1.32
CA GLN A 228 19.97 12.47 -0.84
C GLN A 228 21.39 12.68 -1.40
N LEU A 229 22.23 11.65 -1.36
CA LEU A 229 23.60 11.73 -1.86
C LEU A 229 23.62 11.89 -3.39
N ALA A 230 22.77 11.15 -4.10
CA ALA A 230 22.67 11.24 -5.56
C ALA A 230 22.15 12.62 -6.02
N LEU A 231 21.14 13.17 -5.36
CA LEU A 231 20.65 14.53 -5.62
C LEU A 231 21.77 15.55 -5.45
N ARG A 232 22.53 15.46 -4.34
CA ARG A 232 23.67 16.36 -4.08
C ARG A 232 24.74 16.26 -5.17
N GLU A 233 25.10 15.05 -5.58
CA GLU A 233 26.12 14.82 -6.60
C GLU A 233 25.70 15.37 -7.96
N GLN A 234 24.47 15.09 -8.39
CA GLN A 234 23.99 15.55 -9.69
C GLN A 234 23.80 17.07 -9.72
N VAL A 235 23.21 17.67 -8.69
CA VAL A 235 22.98 19.14 -8.60
C VAL A 235 24.29 19.92 -8.60
N ALA A 236 25.36 19.39 -7.97
CA ALA A 236 26.68 20.02 -7.98
C ALA A 236 27.31 20.11 -9.39
N GLY A 237 26.84 19.30 -10.35
CA GLY A 237 27.30 19.30 -11.74
C GLY A 237 26.64 20.37 -12.63
N TYR A 238 25.55 20.99 -12.18
CA TYR A 238 24.75 21.95 -12.95
C TYR A 238 24.86 23.37 -12.40
N THR A 239 24.75 24.37 -13.29
CA THR A 239 24.59 25.77 -12.86
C THR A 239 23.14 26.04 -12.42
N LEU A 240 22.90 27.15 -11.70
CA LEU A 240 21.55 27.51 -11.27
C LEU A 240 20.57 27.62 -12.45
N ASP A 241 20.96 28.30 -13.53
CA ASP A 241 20.10 28.50 -14.70
C ASP A 241 19.78 27.16 -15.39
N GLU A 242 20.76 26.27 -15.51
CA GLU A 242 20.54 24.93 -16.05
C GLU A 242 19.59 24.13 -15.17
N LEU A 243 19.70 24.21 -13.84
CA LEU A 243 18.78 23.52 -12.92
C LEU A 243 17.35 24.02 -13.04
N LEU A 244 17.15 25.32 -13.31
CA LEU A 244 15.83 25.90 -13.49
C LEU A 244 15.20 25.49 -14.83
N ASP A 245 16.00 25.41 -15.89
CA ASP A 245 15.55 25.08 -17.26
C ASP A 245 15.41 23.57 -17.50
N LYS A 246 16.31 22.75 -16.94
CA LYS A 246 16.51 21.32 -17.27
C LYS A 246 16.15 20.36 -16.14
N ARG A 247 15.05 20.63 -15.42
CA ARG A 247 14.60 19.83 -14.26
C ARG A 247 14.32 18.35 -14.58
N GLU A 248 13.69 18.07 -15.73
CA GLU A 248 13.35 16.69 -16.15
C GLU A 248 14.58 15.84 -16.52
N THR A 249 15.60 16.47 -17.09
CA THR A 249 16.87 15.78 -17.36
C THR A 249 17.61 15.44 -16.07
N LEU A 250 17.58 16.32 -15.08
CA LEU A 250 18.19 16.06 -13.78
C LEU A 250 17.51 14.87 -13.07
N SER A 251 16.18 14.81 -13.06
CA SER A 251 15.46 13.68 -12.46
C SER A 251 15.83 12.35 -13.12
N THR A 252 15.89 12.32 -14.44
CA THR A 252 16.26 11.13 -15.21
C THR A 252 17.67 10.64 -14.87
N GLN A 253 18.63 11.57 -14.74
CA GLN A 253 20.02 11.24 -14.36
C GLN A 253 20.12 10.74 -12.93
N VAL A 254 19.42 11.37 -11.98
CA VAL A 254 19.36 10.92 -10.58
C VAL A 254 18.82 9.50 -10.52
N MET A 255 17.71 9.21 -11.21
CA MET A 255 17.14 7.85 -11.28
C MET A 255 18.13 6.84 -11.87
N SER A 256 18.86 7.20 -12.93
CA SER A 256 19.85 6.32 -13.54
C SER A 256 21.02 6.04 -12.60
N ALA A 257 21.50 7.05 -11.87
CA ALA A 257 22.64 6.93 -10.96
C ALA A 257 22.35 6.02 -9.75
N VAL A 258 21.11 5.99 -9.28
CA VAL A 258 20.71 5.21 -8.10
C VAL A 258 20.16 3.83 -8.43
N LYS A 259 19.79 3.56 -9.69
CA LYS A 259 19.04 2.37 -10.12
C LYS A 259 19.63 1.05 -9.63
N GLU A 260 20.93 0.85 -9.77
CA GLU A 260 21.61 -0.39 -9.37
C GLU A 260 21.55 -0.59 -7.85
N LYS A 261 21.81 0.48 -7.09
CA LYS A 261 21.79 0.45 -5.63
C LYS A 261 20.37 0.33 -5.07
N THR A 262 19.35 0.89 -5.73
CA THR A 262 17.95 0.69 -5.33
C THR A 262 17.50 -0.75 -5.58
N GLN A 263 17.99 -1.38 -6.66
CA GLN A 263 17.72 -2.79 -6.94
C GLN A 263 18.36 -3.73 -5.89
N SER A 264 19.54 -3.39 -5.34
CA SER A 264 20.11 -4.15 -4.22
C SER A 264 19.28 -4.02 -2.94
N LEU A 265 18.55 -2.90 -2.77
CA LEU A 265 17.59 -2.71 -1.67
C LEU A 265 16.24 -3.41 -1.91
N GLY A 266 16.00 -3.99 -3.09
CA GLY A 266 14.71 -4.61 -3.44
C GLY A 266 13.63 -3.61 -3.90
N VAL A 267 14.02 -2.36 -4.15
CA VAL A 267 13.11 -1.27 -4.51
C VAL A 267 13.26 -0.88 -5.98
N ALA A 268 12.14 -0.66 -6.66
CA ALA A 268 12.09 -0.05 -7.98
C ALA A 268 11.59 1.39 -7.88
N LEU A 269 12.42 2.33 -8.32
CA LEU A 269 12.00 3.72 -8.53
C LEU A 269 11.09 3.81 -9.75
N LEU A 270 9.99 4.55 -9.60
CA LEU A 270 9.02 4.82 -10.66
C LEU A 270 9.20 6.22 -11.21
N ASP A 271 9.31 7.20 -10.31
CA ASP A 271 9.46 8.60 -10.67
C ASP A 271 10.25 9.36 -9.60
N CYS A 272 10.93 10.41 -10.02
CA CYS A 272 11.64 11.34 -9.15
C CYS A 272 11.42 12.74 -9.69
N GLY A 273 10.86 13.64 -8.88
CA GLY A 273 10.55 15.00 -9.28
C GLY A 273 11.13 16.02 -8.31
N ILE A 274 11.73 17.09 -8.85
CA ILE A 274 12.10 18.26 -8.06
C ILE A 274 10.85 19.11 -7.90
N ARG A 275 10.35 19.21 -6.67
CA ARG A 275 9.14 19.96 -6.35
C ARG A 275 9.44 21.46 -6.34
N ASP A 276 10.40 21.87 -5.51
CA ASP A 276 10.74 23.27 -5.29
C ASP A 276 12.24 23.51 -5.27
N VAL A 277 12.63 24.64 -5.84
CA VAL A 277 13.98 25.22 -5.74
C VAL A 277 13.85 26.57 -5.05
N ILE A 278 14.32 26.64 -3.81
CA ILE A 278 14.25 27.84 -2.99
C ILE A 278 15.62 28.51 -3.00
N LEU A 279 15.64 29.75 -3.47
CA LEU A 279 16.82 30.62 -3.49
C LEU A 279 16.87 31.47 -2.22
N PRO A 280 18.06 31.76 -1.67
CA PRO A 280 18.26 32.79 -0.66
C PRO A 280 17.77 34.16 -1.19
N GLY A 281 17.27 35.01 -0.28
CA GLY A 281 16.70 36.31 -0.62
C GLY A 281 17.63 37.17 -1.47
N ASP A 282 18.88 37.32 -1.02
CA ASP A 282 19.91 38.14 -1.66
C ASP A 282 20.15 37.73 -3.13
N MET A 283 20.19 36.42 -3.40
CA MET A 283 20.44 35.89 -4.74
C MET A 283 19.24 36.08 -5.67
N LYS A 284 18.02 35.92 -5.14
CA LYS A 284 16.79 36.19 -5.88
C LYS A 284 16.70 37.65 -6.32
N GLU A 285 17.11 38.58 -5.46
CA GLU A 285 17.15 40.00 -5.79
C GLU A 285 18.16 40.31 -6.90
N ILE A 286 19.39 39.78 -6.80
CA ILE A 286 20.44 39.96 -7.82
C ILE A 286 19.98 39.38 -9.16
N LEU A 287 19.43 38.17 -9.18
CA LEU A 287 18.95 37.53 -10.41
C LEU A 287 17.84 38.36 -11.07
N ASN A 288 16.89 38.88 -10.28
CA ASN A 288 15.83 39.75 -10.79
C ASN A 288 16.41 41.04 -11.39
N GLN A 289 17.43 41.64 -10.75
CA GLN A 289 18.08 42.85 -11.28
C GLN A 289 18.81 42.57 -12.60
N VAL A 290 19.56 41.47 -12.69
CA VAL A 290 20.26 41.06 -13.91
C VAL A 290 19.25 40.79 -15.04
N LEU A 291 18.20 40.03 -14.76
CA LEU A 291 17.15 39.73 -15.74
C LEU A 291 16.45 41.01 -16.23
N MET A 292 16.14 41.95 -15.33
CA MET A 292 15.58 43.25 -15.71
C MET A 292 16.54 44.07 -16.58
N ALA A 293 17.83 44.05 -16.26
CA ALA A 293 18.85 44.74 -17.04
C ALA A 293 18.99 44.15 -18.45
N GLU A 294 19.02 42.81 -18.58
CA GLU A 294 19.07 42.12 -19.86
C GLU A 294 17.82 42.38 -20.71
N LYS A 295 16.62 42.29 -20.12
CA LYS A 295 15.37 42.60 -20.83
C LYS A 295 15.34 44.06 -21.29
N LYS A 296 15.82 45.00 -20.47
CA LYS A 296 15.92 46.41 -20.84
C LYS A 296 16.93 46.64 -21.96
N ALA A 297 18.08 45.96 -21.92
CA ALA A 297 19.08 46.02 -22.99
C ALA A 297 18.52 45.44 -24.30
N GLN A 298 17.85 44.29 -24.24
CA GLN A 298 17.20 43.65 -25.38
C GLN A 298 16.11 44.56 -25.98
N ALA A 299 15.26 45.16 -25.15
CA ALA A 299 14.25 46.12 -25.58
C ALA A 299 14.88 47.34 -26.29
N ASN A 300 15.97 47.88 -25.73
CA ASN A 300 16.69 49.01 -26.36
C ASN A 300 17.30 48.64 -27.71
N ILE A 301 17.83 47.42 -27.87
CA ILE A 301 18.37 46.95 -29.16
C ILE A 301 17.25 46.82 -30.19
N ILE A 302 16.11 46.25 -29.80
CA ILE A 302 14.94 46.12 -30.68
C ILE A 302 14.45 47.52 -31.09
N MET A 303 14.27 48.43 -30.13
CA MET A 303 13.83 49.80 -30.39
C MET A 303 14.78 50.54 -31.35
N ARG A 304 16.10 50.49 -31.12
CA ARG A 304 17.08 51.12 -32.02
C ARG A 304 17.09 50.48 -33.41
N ARG A 305 16.88 49.16 -33.50
CA ARG A 305 16.80 48.44 -34.77
C ARG A 305 15.55 48.85 -35.54
N GLU A 306 14.41 48.97 -34.85
CA GLU A 306 13.14 49.45 -35.41
C GLU A 306 13.24 50.91 -35.85
N GLU A 307 13.84 51.79 -35.03
CA GLU A 307 14.10 53.18 -35.39
C GLU A 307 14.96 53.27 -36.66
N THR A 308 16.08 52.54 -36.71
CA THR A 308 16.96 52.54 -37.88
C THR A 308 16.26 51.99 -39.14
N ALA A 309 15.49 50.92 -39.00
CA ALA A 309 14.70 50.35 -40.10
C ALA A 309 13.64 51.34 -40.59
N SER A 310 12.95 52.01 -39.67
CA SER A 310 11.99 53.07 -39.96
C SER A 310 12.65 54.24 -40.69
N THR A 311 13.77 54.76 -40.18
CA THR A 311 14.50 55.87 -40.82
C THR A 311 15.02 55.50 -42.21
N ARG A 312 15.52 54.28 -42.41
CA ARG A 312 15.94 53.79 -43.74
C ARG A 312 14.76 53.67 -44.70
N SER A 313 13.61 53.17 -44.23
CA SER A 313 12.39 53.09 -45.02
C SER A 313 11.90 54.49 -45.43
N LEU A 314 11.91 55.45 -44.49
CA LEU A 314 11.58 56.85 -44.76
C LEU A 314 12.55 57.48 -45.76
N LEU A 315 13.86 57.26 -45.63
CA LEU A 315 14.86 57.76 -46.58
C LEU A 315 14.66 57.18 -47.99
N ASN A 316 14.40 55.88 -48.10
CA ASN A 316 14.11 55.25 -49.40
C ASN A 316 12.82 55.80 -50.00
N THR A 317 11.79 56.03 -49.18
CA THR A 317 10.53 56.66 -49.62
C THR A 317 10.79 58.08 -50.12
N ALA A 318 11.59 58.86 -49.40
CA ALA A 318 11.95 60.23 -49.80
C ALA A 318 12.73 60.26 -51.12
N LYS A 319 13.70 59.35 -51.32
CA LYS A 319 14.42 59.23 -52.60
C LYS A 319 13.50 58.85 -53.77
N LEU A 320 12.62 57.87 -53.57
CA LEU A 320 11.64 57.48 -54.59
C LEU A 320 10.69 58.63 -54.93
N MET A 321 10.33 59.46 -53.95
CA MET A 321 9.52 60.66 -54.15
C MET A 321 10.28 61.75 -54.91
N GLU A 322 11.57 61.93 -54.67
CA GLU A 322 12.43 62.89 -55.39
C GLU A 322 12.66 62.48 -56.85
N GLU A 323 12.86 61.18 -57.09
CA GLU A 323 13.08 60.64 -58.44
C GLU A 323 11.79 60.56 -59.28
N ASN A 324 10.60 60.56 -58.67
CA ASN A 324 9.32 60.42 -59.37
C ASN A 324 8.28 61.45 -58.91
N GLU A 325 8.14 62.53 -59.71
CA GLU A 325 7.23 63.65 -59.44
C GLU A 325 5.74 63.22 -59.34
N MET A 326 5.32 62.21 -60.13
CA MET A 326 3.96 61.66 -60.04
C MET A 326 3.71 60.92 -58.71
N LEU A 327 4.72 60.20 -58.18
CA LEU A 327 4.63 59.54 -56.89
C LEU A 327 4.53 60.56 -55.74
N PHE A 328 5.27 61.66 -55.82
CA PHE A 328 5.17 62.76 -54.87
C PHE A 328 3.75 63.36 -54.86
N LYS A 329 3.19 63.64 -56.05
CA LYS A 329 1.83 64.19 -56.17
C LYS A 329 0.75 63.24 -55.64
N LEU A 330 0.87 61.94 -55.91
CA LEU A 330 -0.04 60.92 -55.37
C LEU A 330 0.03 60.85 -53.84
N LYS A 331 1.22 60.94 -53.26
CA LYS A 331 1.39 60.95 -51.80
C LYS A 331 0.88 62.23 -51.16
N GLU A 332 1.07 63.39 -51.81
CA GLU A 332 0.47 64.65 -51.39
C GLU A 332 -1.07 64.54 -51.36
N MET A 333 -1.66 63.94 -52.39
CA MET A 333 -3.11 63.68 -52.43
C MET A 333 -3.56 62.67 -51.36
N GLU A 334 -2.80 61.62 -51.05
CA GLU A 334 -3.08 60.68 -49.96
C GLU A 334 -3.07 61.39 -48.58
N TYR A 335 -2.13 62.33 -48.36
CA TYR A 335 -2.12 63.15 -47.15
C TYR A 335 -3.32 64.10 -47.09
N VAL A 336 -3.70 64.72 -48.20
CA VAL A 336 -4.90 65.54 -48.29
C VAL A 336 -6.17 64.72 -48.01
N GLU A 337 -6.26 63.50 -48.53
CA GLU A 337 -7.36 62.56 -48.25
C GLU A 337 -7.42 62.20 -46.76
N LYS A 338 -6.28 61.85 -46.13
CA LYS A 338 -6.21 61.59 -44.68
C LYS A 338 -6.59 62.81 -43.82
N ILE A 339 -6.26 64.01 -44.29
CA ILE A 339 -6.66 65.26 -43.64
C ILE A 339 -8.18 65.46 -43.80
N ALA A 340 -8.72 65.23 -45.00
CA ALA A 340 -10.15 65.32 -45.27
C ALA A 340 -10.97 64.32 -44.44
N ASP A 341 -10.50 63.07 -44.31
CA ASP A 341 -11.09 62.03 -43.44
C ASP A 341 -11.15 62.46 -41.97
N LYS A 342 -10.12 63.14 -41.46
CA LYS A 342 -10.12 63.69 -40.09
C LYS A 342 -11.05 64.89 -39.93
N ILE A 343 -11.25 65.67 -40.99
CA ILE A 343 -12.15 66.82 -41.01
C ILE A 343 -13.63 66.37 -41.00
N SER A 344 -13.96 65.18 -41.52
CA SER A 344 -15.32 64.64 -41.51
C SER A 344 -15.93 64.44 -40.11
N ASN A 345 -15.13 64.51 -39.03
CA ASN A 345 -15.60 64.48 -37.64
C ASN A 345 -15.84 65.87 -37.01
N ILE A 346 -15.73 66.97 -37.78
CA ILE A 346 -16.04 68.31 -37.28
C ILE A 346 -17.57 68.52 -37.33
N SER A 347 -18.26 68.12 -36.26
CA SER A 347 -19.64 68.54 -35.98
C SER A 347 -19.66 70.01 -35.60
N VAL A 348 -20.05 70.89 -36.52
CA VAL A 348 -20.32 72.31 -36.23
C VAL A 348 -21.65 72.43 -35.47
N ASN A 349 -21.62 72.11 -34.18
CA ASN A 349 -22.65 72.55 -33.23
C ASN A 349 -22.03 73.65 -32.38
N GLY A 350 -22.49 74.89 -32.61
CA GLY A 350 -21.88 76.10 -32.07
C GLY A 350 -21.84 76.12 -30.55
N ALA A 351 -20.62 76.01 -30.00
CA ALA A 351 -20.17 76.57 -28.71
C ALA A 351 -18.79 76.01 -28.25
N GLY A 352 -17.96 75.45 -29.13
CA GLY A 352 -16.64 74.89 -28.77
C GLY A 352 -15.49 75.56 -29.51
N ASP A 353 -14.37 75.79 -28.82
CA ASP A 353 -13.15 76.43 -29.32
C ASP A 353 -12.56 75.71 -30.56
N ILE A 354 -12.90 76.27 -31.73
CA ILE A 354 -12.51 75.80 -33.06
C ILE A 354 -10.98 75.82 -33.22
N VAL A 355 -10.30 76.76 -32.55
CA VAL A 355 -8.85 76.92 -32.63
C VAL A 355 -8.13 75.82 -31.85
N GLY A 356 -8.71 75.38 -30.72
CA GLY A 356 -8.21 74.25 -29.94
C GLY A 356 -8.29 72.91 -30.68
N GLN A 357 -9.40 72.66 -31.40
CA GLN A 357 -9.57 71.43 -32.19
C GLN A 357 -8.67 71.41 -33.43
N LEU A 358 -8.47 72.55 -34.10
CA LEU A 358 -7.50 72.66 -35.20
C LEU A 358 -6.07 72.39 -34.75
N LYS A 359 -5.68 72.81 -33.54
CA LYS A 359 -4.34 72.51 -32.99
C LYS A 359 -4.08 71.02 -32.78
N GLN A 360 -5.08 70.22 -32.45
CA GLN A 360 -4.93 68.76 -32.30
C GLN A 360 -4.69 68.03 -33.65
N ILE A 361 -5.05 68.64 -34.77
CA ILE A 361 -4.86 68.06 -36.11
C ILE A 361 -3.40 68.21 -36.57
N PHE A 362 -2.73 69.30 -36.18
CA PHE A 362 -1.36 69.62 -36.61
C PHE A 362 -0.26 69.14 -35.65
N VAL A 363 -0.60 68.69 -34.44
CA VAL A 363 0.38 68.16 -33.48
C VAL A 363 0.36 66.63 -33.51
N PRO A 364 1.49 65.95 -33.79
CA PRO A 364 1.55 64.50 -33.67
C PRO A 364 1.36 64.11 -32.20
N VAL A 365 0.34 63.29 -31.93
CA VAL A 365 0.11 62.71 -30.60
C VAL A 365 1.36 61.92 -30.21
N LYS A 366 2.08 62.37 -29.17
CA LYS A 366 3.08 61.53 -28.49
C LYS A 366 2.34 60.31 -27.94
N LYS A 367 2.54 59.14 -28.54
CA LYS A 367 2.19 57.86 -27.91
C LYS A 367 3.16 57.64 -26.75
N GLY A 368 2.64 57.70 -25.52
CA GLY A 368 3.28 57.16 -24.33
C GLY A 368 3.04 55.66 -24.23
#